data_AF-A0A1T4W9G8-F1
#
_entry.id   AF-A0A1T4W9G8-F1
#
_cell.length_a   1.000
_cell.length_b   1.000
_cell.length_c   1.000
_cell.angle_alpha   90.00
_cell.angle_beta   90.00
_cell.angle_gamma   90.00
#
_symmetry.space_group_name_H-M   'P 1'
#
loop_
_entity.id
_entity.type
_entity.pdbx_description
1 polymer ?
#
loop_
_entity_poly.entity_id
_entity_poly.type
_entity_poly.pdbx_seq_one_letter_code
_entity_poly.pdbx_strand_id
1 'polypeptide(L)'
;MILDEFQDLARVNPAIFSELQHLWDQYRGRCKLHLICCDSLCLLMTRLFQNSKEPLLGRADHRINLQPLKPAYIAALLKDTGRFSAENLLTWYTFSGGA
;
A
#
# COMPACT_ATOMS: atom_id res chain seq x y z
N MET A 1 7.29 -13.27 1.28
CA MET A 1 7.66 -12.74 -0.05
C MET A 1 7.08 -11.34 -0.16
N ILE A 2 7.85 -10.40 -0.68
CA ILE A 2 7.41 -9.02 -0.89
C ILE A 2 7.45 -8.75 -2.39
N LEU A 3 6.36 -8.24 -2.95
CA LEU A 3 6.26 -7.79 -4.32
C LEU A 3 6.01 -6.29 -4.30
N ASP A 4 7.00 -5.53 -4.77
CA ASP A 4 6.89 -4.09 -4.92
C ASP A 4 6.40 -3.76 -6.33
N GLU A 5 5.65 -2.67 -6.47
CA GLU A 5 5.00 -2.26 -7.73
C GLU A 5 4.21 -3.42 -8.37
N PHE A 6 3.41 -4.12 -7.56
CA PHE A 6 2.63 -5.29 -7.96
C PHE A 6 1.71 -5.04 -9.17
N GLN A 7 1.25 -3.80 -9.37
CA GLN A 7 0.57 -3.31 -10.56
C GLN A 7 1.31 -3.53 -11.89
N ASP A 8 2.63 -3.48 -11.89
CA ASP A 8 3.42 -3.61 -13.12
C ASP A 8 3.41 -5.05 -13.63
N LEU A 9 3.21 -6.03 -12.75
CA LEU A 9 3.00 -7.43 -13.16
C LEU A 9 1.78 -7.55 -14.09
N ALA A 10 0.72 -6.78 -13.86
CA ALA A 10 -0.45 -6.74 -14.74
C ALA A 10 -0.12 -6.20 -16.13
N ARG A 11 0.80 -5.22 -16.21
CA ARG A 11 1.23 -4.61 -17.47
C ARG A 11 2.04 -5.58 -18.31
N VAL A 12 2.84 -6.42 -17.65
CA VAL A 12 3.67 -7.44 -18.32
C VAL A 12 2.83 -8.65 -18.73
N ASN A 13 1.99 -9.18 -17.83
CA ASN A 13 1.11 -10.30 -18.11
C ASN A 13 -0.25 -10.10 -17.43
N PRO A 14 -1.32 -9.78 -18.18
CA PRO A 14 -2.66 -9.61 -17.61
C PRO A 14 -3.22 -10.87 -16.92
N ALA A 15 -2.75 -12.06 -17.30
CA ALA A 15 -3.22 -13.33 -16.72
C ALA A 15 -2.58 -13.63 -15.35
N ILE A 16 -1.55 -12.89 -14.94
CA ILE A 16 -0.77 -13.18 -13.73
C ILE A 16 -1.61 -13.19 -12.45
N PHE A 17 -2.67 -12.37 -12.38
CA PHE A 17 -3.53 -12.33 -11.20
C PHE A 17 -4.44 -13.54 -11.10
N SER A 18 -4.91 -14.08 -12.23
CA SER A 18 -5.68 -15.33 -12.26
C SER A 18 -4.80 -16.53 -11.91
N GLU A 19 -3.56 -16.55 -12.40
CA GLU A 19 -2.57 -17.58 -12.01
C GLU A 19 -2.23 -17.49 -10.52
N LEU A 20 -1.97 -16.28 -10.01
CA LEU A 20 -1.72 -16.06 -8.60
C LEU A 20 -2.92 -16.48 -7.74
N GLN A 21 -4.15 -16.20 -8.19
CA GLN A 21 -5.37 -16.67 -7.53
C GLN A 21 -5.38 -18.19 -7.43
N HIS A 22 -5.14 -18.90 -8.53
CA HIS A 22 -5.10 -20.36 -8.54
C HIS A 22 -4.05 -20.92 -7.59
N LEU A 23 -2.83 -20.36 -7.62
CA LEU A 23 -1.76 -20.76 -6.71
C LEU A 23 -2.11 -20.47 -5.25
N TRP A 24 -2.66 -19.29 -4.97
CA TRP A 24 -3.06 -18.90 -3.63
C TRP A 24 -4.12 -19.87 -3.09
N ASP A 25 -5.20 -20.10 -3.82
CA ASP A 25 -6.28 -20.98 -3.39
C ASP A 25 -5.81 -22.44 -3.21
N GLN A 26 -4.89 -22.91 -4.07
CA GLN A 26 -4.34 -24.26 -3.99
C GLN A 26 -3.43 -24.47 -2.77
N TYR A 27 -2.61 -23.47 -2.41
CA TYR A 27 -1.53 -23.64 -1.44
C TYR A 27 -1.74 -22.92 -0.11
N ARG A 28 -2.68 -21.98 0.02
CA ARG A 28 -2.89 -21.16 1.25
C ARG A 28 -3.03 -21.98 2.53
N GLY A 29 -3.69 -23.14 2.48
CA GLY A 29 -3.86 -24.01 3.65
C GLY A 29 -2.63 -24.84 4.03
N ARG A 30 -1.63 -24.96 3.15
CA ARG A 30 -0.44 -25.81 3.34
C ARG A 30 0.85 -25.02 3.40
N CYS A 31 0.89 -23.85 2.76
CA CYS A 31 2.09 -23.03 2.70
C CYS A 31 2.11 -22.03 3.86
N LYS A 32 3.29 -21.81 4.44
CA LYS A 32 3.54 -20.77 5.45
C LYS A 32 4.04 -19.47 4.80
N LEU A 33 3.54 -19.15 3.61
CA LEU A 33 3.96 -17.97 2.88
C LEU A 33 3.14 -16.76 3.33
N HIS A 34 3.84 -15.73 3.82
CA HIS A 34 3.25 -14.40 3.92
C HIS A 34 3.59 -13.63 2.65
N LEU A 35 2.56 -13.30 1.87
CA LEU A 35 2.69 -12.46 0.69
C LEU A 35 2.34 -11.02 1.06
N ILE A 36 3.25 -10.10 0.80
CA ILE A 36 3.04 -8.67 0.97
C ILE A 36 3.17 -8.03 -0.41
N CYS A 37 2.11 -7.38 -0.86
CA CYS A 37 2.10 -6.61 -2.10
C CYS A 37 2.06 -5.12 -1.76
N CYS A 38 2.92 -4.35 -2.40
CA CYS A 38 3.02 -2.91 -2.25
C CYS A 38 2.83 -2.25 -3.62
N ASP A 39 2.22 -1.07 -3.63
CA ASP A 39 1.99 -0.30 -4.83
C ASP A 39 1.96 1.20 -4.53
N SER A 40 2.51 1.96 -5.45
CA SER A 40 2.34 3.41 -5.50
C SER A 40 0.92 3.85 -5.90
N LEU A 41 0.15 3.02 -6.63
CA LEU A 41 -1.22 3.34 -7.07
C LEU A 41 -2.31 2.62 -6.24
N CYS A 42 -2.73 3.25 -5.15
CA CYS A 42 -3.78 2.73 -4.25
C CYS A 42 -5.12 2.41 -4.97
N LEU A 43 -5.46 3.14 -6.04
CA LEU A 43 -6.68 2.87 -6.82
C LEU A 43 -6.65 1.50 -7.52
N LEU A 44 -5.49 1.07 -8.01
CA LEU A 44 -5.39 -0.24 -8.67
C LEU A 44 -5.48 -1.38 -7.65
N MET A 45 -4.81 -1.23 -6.52
CA MET A 45 -4.95 -2.15 -5.38
C MET A 45 -6.38 -2.26 -4.89
N THR A 46 -7.08 -1.14 -4.81
CA THR A 46 -8.50 -1.11 -4.46
C THR A 46 -9.33 -1.89 -5.49
N ARG A 47 -9.09 -1.70 -6.79
CA ARG A 47 -9.81 -2.44 -7.84
C ARG A 47 -9.53 -3.94 -7.78
N LEU A 48 -8.26 -4.35 -7.78
CA LEU A 48 -7.86 -5.76 -7.84
C LEU A 48 -8.37 -6.59 -6.65
N PHE A 49 -8.41 -5.99 -5.45
CA PHE A 49 -8.80 -6.70 -4.23
C PHE A 49 -10.23 -6.46 -3.76
N GLN A 50 -10.95 -5.46 -4.30
CA GLN A 50 -12.34 -5.14 -3.88
C GLN A 50 -13.38 -5.19 -5.00
N ASN A 51 -12.99 -5.21 -6.27
CA ASN A 51 -13.96 -5.24 -7.37
C ASN A 51 -14.45 -6.67 -7.60
N SER A 52 -15.77 -6.84 -7.76
CA SER A 52 -16.42 -8.15 -7.78
C SER A 52 -16.02 -9.05 -8.96
N LYS A 53 -15.41 -8.46 -10.00
CA LYS A 53 -14.96 -9.16 -11.22
C LYS A 53 -13.47 -9.50 -11.22
N GLU A 54 -12.72 -9.07 -10.20
CA GLU A 54 -11.27 -9.24 -10.18
C GLU A 54 -10.86 -10.53 -9.46
N PRO A 55 -9.83 -11.24 -9.95
CA PRO A 55 -9.44 -12.56 -9.46
C PRO A 55 -8.99 -12.57 -7.98
N LEU A 56 -8.48 -11.46 -7.47
CA LEU A 56 -7.96 -11.37 -6.10
C LEU A 56 -8.97 -10.85 -5.07
N LEU A 57 -10.24 -10.70 -5.48
CA LEU A 57 -11.32 -10.28 -4.58
C LEU A 57 -11.39 -11.14 -3.32
N GLY A 58 -11.36 -10.50 -2.15
CA GLY A 58 -11.56 -11.16 -0.86
C GLY A 58 -10.39 -12.05 -0.40
N ARG A 59 -9.25 -12.05 -1.11
CA ARG A 59 -8.07 -12.88 -0.77
C ARG A 59 -7.01 -12.14 0.06
N ALA A 60 -7.22 -10.85 0.33
CA ALA A 60 -6.37 -10.08 1.23
C ALA A 60 -6.84 -10.25 2.69
N ASP A 61 -6.00 -10.85 3.53
CA ASP A 61 -6.25 -10.98 4.97
C ASP A 61 -6.12 -9.64 5.70
N HIS A 62 -5.11 -8.85 5.30
CA HIS A 62 -4.80 -7.57 5.91
C HIS A 62 -4.55 -6.53 4.82
N ARG A 63 -4.98 -5.30 5.10
CA ARG A 63 -4.79 -4.17 4.20
C ARG A 63 -4.27 -3.00 5.00
N ILE A 64 -3.11 -2.50 4.59
CA ILE A 64 -2.48 -1.33 5.19
C ILE A 64 -2.71 -0.17 4.22
N ASN A 65 -3.51 0.81 4.63
CA ASN A 65 -3.69 2.03 3.87
C ASN A 65 -2.76 3.09 4.45
N LEU A 66 -1.64 3.35 3.76
CA LEU A 66 -0.71 4.39 4.18
C LEU A 66 -1.37 5.76 4.01
N GLN A 67 -1.58 6.44 5.13
CA GLN A 67 -2.17 7.77 5.17
C GLN A 67 -1.08 8.84 5.15
N PRO A 68 -1.38 10.06 4.68
CA PRO A 68 -0.48 11.19 4.80
C PRO A 68 -0.03 11.41 6.25
N LEU A 69 1.17 11.96 6.41
CA LEU A 69 1.74 12.31 7.71
C LEU A 69 0.85 13.35 8.41
N LYS A 70 0.35 13.03 9.61
CA LYS A 70 -0.43 13.99 10.40
C LYS A 70 0.48 15.14 10.88
N PRO A 71 -0.06 16.36 11.06
CA PRO A 71 0.69 17.49 11.61
C PRO A 71 1.42 17.17 12.92
N ALA A 72 0.83 16.34 13.78
CA ALA A 72 1.44 15.92 15.04
C ALA A 72 2.76 15.14 14.85
N TYR A 73 2.86 14.30 13.82
CA TYR A 73 4.09 13.58 13.50
C TYR A 73 5.16 14.50 12.92
N ILE A 74 4.76 15.46 12.07
CA ILE A 74 5.67 16.48 11.54
C ILE A 74 6.20 17.35 12.69
N ALA A 75 5.34 17.74 13.64
CA ALA A 75 5.74 18.48 14.82
C ALA A 75 6.73 17.70 15.70
N ALA A 76 6.51 16.40 15.90
CA ALA A 76 7.44 15.54 16.63
C ALA A 76 8.81 15.47 15.92
N LEU A 77 8.81 15.22 14.61
CA LEU A 77 10.03 15.19 13.79
C LEU A 77 10.81 16.52 13.84
N LEU A 78 10.09 17.65 13.80
CA LEU A 78 10.70 18.98 13.91
C LEU A 78 11.26 19.24 15.31
N LYS A 79 10.65 18.69 16.36
CA LYS A 79 11.18 18.77 17.73
C LYS A 79 12.45 17.94 17.87
N ASP A 80 12.44 16.70 17.37
CA ASP A 80 13.59 15.79 17.42
C ASP A 80 14.80 16.35 16.66
N THR A 81 14.55 17.10 15.59
CA THR A 81 15.60 17.77 14.80
C THR A 81 15.96 19.18 15.30
N GLY A 82 15.33 19.65 16.38
CA GLY A 82 15.59 20.98 16.97
C GLY A 82 15.12 22.17 16.11
N ARG A 83 14.24 21.94 15.12
CA ARG A 83 13.75 22.93 14.14
C ARG A 83 12.30 23.32 14.35
N PHE A 84 11.74 23.04 15.53
CA PHE A 84 10.35 23.32 15.81
C PHE A 84 10.06 24.82 15.88
N SER A 85 9.25 25.31 14.93
CA SER A 85 8.58 26.61 14.98
C SER A 85 7.20 26.48 14.32
N ALA A 86 6.26 27.36 14.67
CA ALA A 86 4.92 27.34 14.07
C ALA A 86 4.98 27.55 12.54
N GLU A 87 5.90 28.41 12.09
CA GLU A 87 6.18 28.64 10.68
C GLU A 87 6.71 27.37 10.00
N ASN A 88 7.74 26.73 10.56
CA ASN A 88 8.30 25.50 10.00
C ASN A 88 7.26 24.38 9.94
N LEU A 89 6.44 24.23 11.00
CA LEU A 89 5.37 23.23 11.00
C LEU A 89 4.38 23.48 9.86
N LEU A 90 3.94 24.73 9.66
CA LEU A 90 3.04 25.09 8.58
C LEU A 90 3.70 24.86 7.21
N THR A 91 4.94 25.29 7.03
CA THR A 91 5.71 25.09 5.78
C THR A 91 5.84 23.61 5.44
N TRP A 92 6.31 22.77 6.37
CA TRP A 92 6.49 21.35 6.12
C TRP A 92 5.17 20.61 5.90
N TYR A 93 4.11 21.00 6.62
CA TYR A 93 2.79 20.44 6.41
C TYR A 93 2.25 20.75 5.01
N THR A 94 2.31 22.02 4.58
CA THR A 94 1.91 22.42 3.22
C THR A 94 2.74 21.72 2.14
N PHE A 95 4.06 21.59 2.34
CA PHE A 95 4.94 20.90 1.40
C PHE A 95 4.63 19.40 1.28
N SER A 96 4.29 18.74 2.38
CA SER A 96 3.95 17.30 2.40
C SER A 96 2.61 16.94 1.74
N GLY A 97 1.92 17.92 1.13
CA GLY A 97 0.63 17.72 0.46
C GLY A 97 -0.58 18.18 1.26
N GLY A 98 -0.37 18.78 2.44
CA GLY A 98 -1.39 19.56 3.16
C GLY A 98 -2.79 18.96 3.17
N ALA A 99 -2.94 17.72 3.65
CA ALA A 99 -4.17 16.92 3.74
C ALA A 99 -5.15 17.01 2.55
#